data_AF-A0A6G2V931-F1
#
_entry.id   AF-A0A6G2V931-F1
#
_cell.length_a   1.000
_cell.length_b   1.000
_cell.length_c   1.000
_cell.angle_alpha   90.00
_cell.angle_beta   90.00
_cell.angle_gamma   90.00
#
_symmetry.space_group_name_H-M   'P 1'
#
loop_
_entity.id
_entity.type
_entity.pdbx_description
1 polymer ?
#
loop_
_entity_poly.entity_id
_entity_poly.type
_entity_poly.pdbx_seq_one_letter_code
_entity_poly.pdbx_strand_id
1 'polypeptide(L)' 'ATELAALLRGGPLDEESVRRAAGLVEEAGGRAAATAEAHGHLERARACLESVVSAPSALEEMLTLFPYVVDRAL' A
#
# COMPACT_ATOMS: atom_id res chain seq x y z
N ALA A 1 -11.11 7.61 15.14
CA ALA A 1 -10.67 6.22 15.38
C ALA A 1 -11.65 5.39 16.22
N THR A 2 -12.30 5.97 17.23
CA THR A 2 -13.18 5.23 18.17
C THR A 2 -14.35 4.50 17.51
N GLU A 3 -14.97 5.09 16.48
CA GLU A 3 -16.08 4.48 15.74
C GLU A 3 -15.66 3.25 14.93
N LEU A 4 -14.57 3.35 14.15
CA LEU A 4 -14.01 2.21 13.41
C LEU A 4 -13.67 1.05 14.37
N ALA A 5 -13.03 1.36 15.50
CA ALA A 5 -12.71 0.35 16.50
C ALA A 5 -13.95 -0.27 17.17
N ALA A 6 -15.07 0.45 17.24
CA ALA A 6 -16.33 -0.11 17.74
C ALA A 6 -16.93 -1.09 16.72
N LEU A 7 -16.96 -0.72 15.44
CA LEU A 7 -17.43 -1.60 14.35
C LEU A 7 -16.64 -2.92 14.32
N LEU A 8 -15.30 -2.84 14.31
CA LEU A 8 -14.44 -4.02 14.21
C LEU A 8 -14.50 -4.95 15.44
N ARG A 9 -14.93 -4.44 16.61
CA ARG A 9 -15.10 -5.23 17.83
C ARG A 9 -16.51 -5.79 18.01
N GLY A 10 -17.46 -5.37 17.18
CA GLY A 10 -18.87 -5.76 17.27
C GLY A 10 -19.20 -7.18 16.78
N GLY A 11 -18.21 -7.91 16.23
CA GLY A 11 -18.40 -9.23 15.62
C GLY A 11 -18.34 -9.16 14.09
N PRO A 12 -18.84 -10.18 13.38
CA PRO A 12 -18.85 -10.20 11.92
C PRO A 12 -19.57 -8.97 11.35
N LEU A 13 -18.95 -8.31 10.37
CA LEU A 13 -19.53 -7.15 9.72
C LEU A 13 -20.51 -7.58 8.64
N ASP A 14 -21.69 -6.96 8.62
CA ASP A 14 -22.55 -6.98 7.44
C ASP A 14 -22.03 -6.00 6.37
N GLU A 15 -22.65 -6.05 5.20
CA GLU A 15 -22.22 -5.27 4.03
C GLU A 15 -22.26 -3.76 4.27
N GLU A 16 -23.23 -3.28 5.04
CA GLU A 16 -23.34 -1.87 5.41
C GLU A 16 -22.21 -1.44 6.35
N SER A 17 -21.94 -2.25 7.37
CA SER A 17 -20.86 -2.00 8.33
C SER A 17 -19.49 -2.06 7.66
N VAL A 18 -19.29 -2.94 6.67
CA VAL A 18 -18.08 -2.98 5.84
C VAL A 18 -17.92 -1.66 5.05
N ARG A 19 -18.98 -1.19 4.38
CA ARG A 19 -18.93 0.10 3.66
C ARG A 19 -18.63 1.26 4.60
N ARG A 20 -19.24 1.29 5.78
CA ARG A 20 -18.98 2.35 6.77
C ARG A 20 -17.54 2.31 7.28
N ALA A 21 -17.02 1.13 7.60
CA ALA A 21 -15.63 0.96 8.01
C ALA A 21 -14.65 1.41 6.91
N ALA A 22 -14.91 1.05 5.65
CA ALA A 22 -14.11 1.50 4.52
C ALA A 22 -14.13 3.02 4.36
N GLY A 23 -15.31 3.66 4.49
CA GLY A 23 -15.44 5.11 4.47
C GLY A 23 -14.64 5.79 5.59
N LEU A 24 -14.71 5.27 6.81
CA LEU A 24 -13.93 5.78 7.95
C LEU A 24 -12.41 5.66 7.73
N VAL A 25 -11.96 4.58 7.08
CA VAL A 25 -10.54 4.41 6.71
C VAL A 25 -10.14 5.42 5.65
N GLU A 26 -10.97 5.64 4.63
CA GLU A 26 -10.72 6.63 3.59
C GLU A 26 -10.68 8.06 4.15
N GLU A 27 -11.66 8.43 4.98
CA GLU A 27 -11.73 9.73 5.67
C GLU A 27 -10.49 9.99 6.55
N ALA A 28 -9.92 8.95 7.13
CA ALA A 28 -8.68 9.02 7.91
C ALA A 28 -7.41 9.08 7.03
N GLY A 29 -7.55 9.07 5.70
CA GLY A 29 -6.43 9.09 4.75
C GLY A 29 -5.78 7.73 4.53
N GLY A 30 -6.46 6.62 4.84
CA GLY A 30 -5.92 5.26 4.78
C GLY A 30 -5.34 4.89 3.41
N ARG A 31 -5.98 5.34 2.32
CA ARG A 31 -5.46 5.14 0.95
C ARG A 31 -4.13 5.86 0.74
N ALA A 32 -4.06 7.14 1.09
CA ALA A 32 -2.84 7.92 0.95
C ALA A 32 -1.70 7.34 1.81
N ALA A 33 -2.01 6.91 3.04
CA ALA A 33 -1.05 6.28 3.93
C ALA A 33 -0.53 4.94 3.36
N ALA A 34 -1.42 4.08 2.85
CA ALA A 34 -1.04 2.82 2.23
C ALA A 34 -0.18 3.02 0.97
N THR A 35 -0.51 4.00 0.13
CA THR A 35 0.30 4.36 -1.04
C THR A 35 1.69 4.86 -0.63
N ALA A 36 1.77 5.72 0.40
CA ALA A 36 3.05 6.22 0.90
C ALA A 36 3.92 5.09 1.49
N GLU A 37 3.32 4.15 2.23
CA GLU A 37 4.00 2.96 2.75
C GLU A 37 4.53 2.08 1.62
N ALA A 38 3.72 1.85 0.58
CA ALA A 38 4.13 1.08 -0.58
C ALA A 38 5.31 1.73 -1.33
N HIS A 39 5.30 3.04 -1.53
CA HIS A 39 6.45 3.77 -2.06
C HIS A 39 7.70 3.62 -1.19
N GLY A 40 7.56 3.72 0.13
CA GLY A 40 8.67 3.51 1.06
C GLY A 40 9.28 2.11 0.96
N HIS A 41 8.47 1.08 0.74
CA HIS A 41 8.96 -0.28 0.50
C HIS A 41 9.70 -0.42 -0.83
N LEU A 42 9.21 0.21 -1.90
CA LEU A 42 9.88 0.21 -3.20
C LEU A 42 11.24 0.91 -3.15
N GLU A 43 11.35 2.05 -2.46
CA GLU A 43 12.65 2.74 -2.28
C GLU A 43 13.67 1.87 -1.54
N ARG A 44 13.22 1.14 -0.51
CA ARG A 44 14.08 0.17 0.20
C ARG A 44 14.52 -0.98 -0.70
N ALA A 45 13.62 -1.49 -1.54
CA ALA A 45 13.93 -2.53 -2.51
C ALA A 45 14.94 -2.01 -3.56
N ARG A 46 14.78 -0.78 -4.04
CA ARG A 46 15.68 -0.10 -4.97
C ARG A 46 17.10 -0.02 -4.40
N ALA A 47 17.23 0.50 -3.18
CA ALA A 47 18.52 0.58 -2.48
C ALA A 47 19.18 -0.80 -2.28
N CYS A 48 18.39 -1.83 -1.99
CA CYS A 48 18.88 -3.20 -1.86
C CYS A 48 19.46 -3.71 -3.20
N LEU A 49 18.74 -3.53 -4.31
CA LEU A 49 19.19 -3.95 -5.64
C LEU A 49 20.45 -3.20 -6.10
N GLU A 50 20.49 -1.88 -5.89
CA GLU A 50 21.66 -1.05 -6.17
C GLU A 50 22.91 -1.51 -5.40
N SER A 51 22.74 -2.12 -4.23
CA SER A 51 23.86 -2.62 -3.41
C SER A 51 24.44 -3.97 -3.86
N VAL A 52 23.70 -4.76 -4.66
CA VAL A 52 24.08 -6.15 -4.99
C VAL A 52 24.22 -6.42 -6.49
N VAL A 53 23.54 -5.66 -7.36
CA VAL A 53 23.51 -5.95 -8.79
C VAL A 53 24.74 -5.35 -9.49
N SER A 54 25.60 -6.20 -10.04
CA SER A 54 26.77 -5.78 -10.84
C SER A 54 26.46 -5.55 -12.32
N ALA A 55 25.28 -5.95 -12.80
CA ALA A 55 24.85 -5.81 -14.20
C ALA A 55 23.85 -4.65 -14.35
N PRO A 56 24.27 -3.51 -14.93
CA PRO A 56 23.41 -2.31 -15.02
C PRO A 56 22.08 -2.53 -15.74
N SER A 57 22.07 -3.35 -16.81
CA SER A 57 20.85 -3.61 -17.59
C SER A 57 19.79 -4.38 -16.78
N ALA A 58 20.19 -5.37 -15.99
CA ALA A 58 19.26 -6.12 -15.14
C ALA A 58 18.66 -5.23 -14.04
N LEU A 59 19.44 -4.29 -13.50
CA LEU A 59 18.95 -3.30 -12.54
C LEU A 59 17.91 -2.39 -13.18
N GLU A 60 18.18 -1.84 -14.37
CA GLU A 60 17.24 -0.98 -15.10
C GLU A 60 15.93 -1.69 -15.43
N GLU A 61 15.99 -2.94 -15.87
CA GLU A 61 14.80 -3.76 -16.15
C GLU A 61 13.94 -3.94 -14.89
N MET A 62 14.56 -4.27 -13.76
CA MET A 62 13.84 -4.44 -12.48
C MET A 62 13.23 -3.14 -11.99
N LEU A 63 13.97 -2.03 -12.04
CA LEU A 63 13.47 -0.72 -11.60
C LEU A 63 12.33 -0.21 -12.48
N THR A 64 12.31 -0.57 -13.76
CA THR A 64 11.20 -0.26 -14.67
C THR A 64 9.88 -0.88 -14.21
N LEU A 65 9.91 -2.00 -13.50
CA LEU A 65 8.71 -2.69 -13.02
C LEU A 65 8.11 -2.06 -11.75
N PHE A 66 8.88 -1.28 -10.99
CA PHE A 66 8.47 -0.80 -9.66
C PHE A 66 7.22 0.08 -9.66
N PRO A 67 7.09 1.09 -10.55
CA PRO A 67 5.89 1.93 -10.59
C PRO A 67 4.60 1.13 -10.82
N TYR A 68 4.67 0.05 -11.62
CA TYR A 68 3.52 -0.81 -11.92
C TYR A 68 3.01 -1.62 -10.73
N VAL A 69 3.75 -1.69 -9.62
CA VAL A 69 3.31 -2.38 -8.41
C VAL A 69 2.36 -1.50 -7.59
N VAL A 70 2.56 -0.17 -7.59
CA VAL A 70 1.81 0.77 -6.74
C VAL A 70 0.82 1.62 -7.53
N ASP A 71 1.18 2.06 -8.74
CA ASP A 71 0.35 2.93 -9.58
C ASP A 71 -0.56 2.15 -10.54
N ARG A 72 -0.76 0.86 -10.29
CA ARG A 72 -1.64 0.03 -11.12
C ARG A 72 -3.10 0.46 -10.95
N ALA A 73 -3.58 1.32 -11.84
CA ALA A 73 -5.00 1.51 -12.06
C ALA A 73 -5.58 0.25 -12.73
N LEU A 74 -6.65 -0.32 -12.15
CA LEU A 74 -7.47 -1.36 -12.77
C LEU A 74 -8.47 -0.74 -13.74
#